data_AF-A0A2V9TD31-F1
#
_entry.id   AF-A0A2V9TD31-F1
#
_cell.length_a   1.000
_cell.length_b   1.000
_cell.length_c   1.000
_cell.angle_alpha   90.00
_cell.angle_beta   90.00
_cell.angle_gamma   90.00
#
_symmetry.space_group_name_H-M   'P 1'
#
loop_
_entity.id
_entity.type
_entity.pdbx_description
1 polymer ?
#
loop_
_entity_poly.entity_id
_entity_poly.type
_entity_poly.pdbx_seq_one_letter_code
_entity_poly.pdbx_strand_id
1 'polypeptide(L)'
;MPVAVKRIYEKPARSDGARVLVDRLWPRGVKKSAAALDAWLRELAPSDELRQWFHSCPDGWAAFRKRYLKELSNAEAADALAKLYHFAAGRKKLTLLFAAKNEQRNNAVVLKDLLEGMRKPPTGTGPGAAGKARQPKVMRMRR
;
A
#
# COMPACT_ATOMS: atom_id res chain seq x y z
N MET A 1 0.44 6.19 15.67
CA MET A 1 0.35 4.72 15.55
C MET A 1 1.14 4.34 14.31
N PRO A 2 2.13 3.43 14.38
CA PRO A 2 2.97 3.14 13.23
C PRO A 2 2.20 2.30 12.22
N VAL A 3 1.84 2.91 11.09
CA VAL A 3 1.27 2.20 9.93
C VAL A 3 2.39 2.03 8.91
N ALA A 4 2.69 0.78 8.56
CA ALA A 4 3.66 0.44 7.54
C ALA A 4 2.96 0.02 6.24
N VAL A 5 3.60 0.26 5.11
CA VAL A 5 3.22 -0.31 3.81
C VAL A 5 4.30 -1.28 3.38
N LYS A 6 3.91 -2.45 2.88
CA LYS A 6 4.85 -3.49 2.47
C LYS A 6 4.29 -4.27 1.30
N ARG A 7 5.15 -4.77 0.40
CA ARG A 7 4.67 -5.58 -0.72
C ARG A 7 4.33 -6.98 -0.24
N ILE A 8 3.25 -7.55 -0.77
CA ILE A 8 2.84 -8.94 -0.47
C ILE A 8 3.86 -9.99 -0.92
N TYR A 9 4.76 -9.64 -1.85
CA TYR A 9 5.86 -10.49 -2.29
C TYR A 9 7.05 -10.49 -1.32
N GLU A 10 7.11 -9.53 -0.39
CA GLU A 10 8.16 -9.49 0.61
C GLU A 10 7.88 -10.48 1.75
N LYS A 11 8.95 -11.05 2.30
CA LYS A 11 8.84 -12.04 3.38
C LYS A 11 8.15 -11.44 4.60
N PRO A 12 7.22 -12.17 5.24
CA PRO A 12 6.62 -11.72 6.49
C PRO A 12 7.68 -11.58 7.58
N ALA A 13 7.64 -10.45 8.30
CA ALA A 13 8.49 -10.21 9.46
C ALA A 13 7.64 -10.17 10.74
N ARG A 14 8.17 -10.68 11.85
CA ARG A 14 7.49 -10.61 13.16
C ARG A 14 7.23 -9.17 13.62
N SER A 15 8.03 -8.23 13.13
CA SER A 15 7.88 -6.79 13.35
C SER A 15 6.74 -6.15 12.56
N ASP A 16 6.04 -6.87 11.68
CA ASP A 16 4.97 -6.31 10.84
C ASP A 16 3.65 -6.15 11.62
N GLY A 17 3.47 -6.85 12.74
CA GLY A 17 2.22 -6.82 13.49
C GLY A 17 1.06 -7.39 12.67
N ALA A 18 -0.07 -6.69 12.62
CA ALA A 18 -1.22 -7.09 11.81
C ALA A 18 -0.95 -6.87 10.32
N ARG A 19 -1.11 -7.91 9.52
CA ARG A 19 -0.85 -7.90 8.07
C ARG A 19 -2.17 -7.94 7.32
N VAL A 20 -2.55 -6.80 6.73
CA VAL A 20 -3.84 -6.66 6.05
C VAL A 20 -3.63 -6.38 4.56
N LEU A 21 -4.15 -7.25 3.71
CA LEU A 21 -4.14 -7.04 2.26
C LEU A 21 -5.27 -6.08 1.86
N VAL A 22 -4.90 -5.01 1.16
CA VAL A 22 -5.82 -3.94 0.73
C VAL A 22 -6.01 -3.88 -0.79
N ASP A 23 -5.64 -4.95 -1.50
CA ASP A 23 -5.88 -5.09 -2.93
C ASP A 23 -7.10 -5.96 -3.22
N ARG A 24 -7.82 -5.62 -4.29
CA ARG A 24 -9.00 -6.37 -4.74
C ARG A 24 -8.61 -7.76 -5.23
N LEU A 25 -7.48 -7.82 -5.92
CA LEU A 25 -6.99 -9.02 -6.59
C LEU A 25 -5.90 -9.67 -5.77
N TRP A 26 -5.98 -11.00 -5.68
CA TRP A 26 -4.91 -11.78 -5.09
C TRP A 26 -3.67 -11.74 -6.00
N PRO A 27 -2.47 -11.43 -5.48
CA PRO A 27 -1.23 -11.46 -6.26
C PRO A 27 -0.94 -12.85 -6.82
N ARG A 28 -0.59 -12.92 -8.10
CA ARG A 28 -0.20 -14.18 -8.73
C ARG A 28 1.12 -14.68 -8.13
N GLY A 29 1.22 -15.99 -7.90
CA GLY A 29 2.44 -16.63 -7.39
C GLY A 29 2.63 -16.55 -5.87
N VAL A 30 1.70 -15.96 -5.11
CA VAL A 30 1.76 -15.94 -3.64
C VAL A 30 0.77 -16.97 -3.08
N LYS A 31 1.25 -17.89 -2.23
CA LYS A 31 0.37 -18.80 -1.49
C LYS A 31 -0.25 -18.07 -0.29
N LYS A 32 -1.54 -18.27 -0.02
CA LYS A 32 -2.22 -17.68 1.15
C LYS A 32 -1.48 -17.94 2.46
N SER A 33 -1.03 -19.18 2.66
CA SER A 33 -0.26 -19.60 3.84
C SER A 33 1.13 -18.93 3.93
N ALA A 34 1.74 -18.59 2.80
CA ALA A 34 3.04 -17.90 2.76
C ALA A 34 2.91 -16.39 2.99
N ALA A 35 1.76 -15.81 2.64
CA ALA A 35 1.51 -14.38 2.80
C ALA A 35 1.35 -13.95 4.27
N ALA A 36 0.98 -14.89 5.15
CA ALA A 36 0.72 -14.68 6.58
C ALA A 36 -0.14 -13.42 6.80
N LEU A 37 -1.34 -13.43 6.23
CA LEU A 37 -2.31 -12.33 6.34
C LEU A 37 -3.22 -12.58 7.54
N ASP A 38 -3.49 -11.52 8.31
CA ASP A 38 -4.54 -11.52 9.33
C ASP A 38 -5.90 -11.24 8.69
N ALA A 39 -5.96 -10.36 7.69
CA ALA A 39 -7.19 -10.00 7.00
C ALA A 39 -6.97 -9.62 5.53
N TRP A 40 -8.04 -9.77 4.74
CA TRP A 40 -8.09 -9.33 3.35
C TRP A 40 -9.30 -8.42 3.13
N LEU A 41 -9.03 -7.13 3.00
CA LEU A 41 -10.03 -6.07 2.83
C LEU A 41 -10.02 -5.58 1.39
N ARG A 42 -10.59 -6.40 0.50
CA ARG A 42 -10.69 -6.11 -0.94
C ARG A 42 -11.55 -4.88 -1.26
N GLU A 43 -12.51 -4.54 -0.41
CA GLU A 43 -13.39 -3.38 -0.54
C GLU A 43 -12.64 -2.05 -0.38
N LEU A 44 -11.48 -2.08 0.28
CA LEU A 44 -10.61 -0.91 0.37
C LEU A 44 -9.84 -0.68 -0.93
N ALA A 45 -9.81 -1.61 -1.87
CA ALA A 45 -9.08 -1.42 -3.09
C ALA A 45 -9.81 -0.45 -4.04
N PRO A 46 -9.08 0.32 -4.86
CA PRO A 46 -9.70 1.16 -5.89
C PRO A 46 -10.44 0.30 -6.92
N SER A 47 -11.43 0.89 -7.57
CA SER A 47 -12.14 0.23 -8.68
C SER A 47 -11.19 -0.11 -9.83
N ASP A 48 -11.53 -1.15 -10.60
CA ASP A 48 -10.74 -1.58 -11.76
C ASP A 48 -10.56 -0.47 -12.80
N GLU A 49 -11.58 0.38 -12.99
CA GLU A 49 -11.50 1.56 -13.88
C GLU A 49 -10.47 2.58 -13.39
N LEU A 50 -10.50 2.91 -12.10
CA LEU A 50 -9.59 3.89 -11.51
C LEU A 50 -8.14 3.40 -11.54
N ARG A 51 -7.95 2.10 -11.31
CA ARG A 51 -6.65 1.43 -11.42
C ARG A 51 -6.12 1.48 -12.85
N GLN A 52 -6.93 1.10 -13.84
CA GLN A 52 -6.53 1.16 -15.26
C GLN A 52 -6.20 2.58 -15.69
N TRP A 53 -7.02 3.55 -15.31
CA TRP A 53 -6.80 4.96 -15.60
C TRP A 53 -5.47 5.46 -15.01
N PHE A 54 -5.14 5.11 -13.77
CA PHE A 54 -3.87 5.50 -13.15
C PHE A 54 -2.66 4.82 -13.78
N HIS A 55 -2.81 3.57 -14.26
CA HIS A 55 -1.75 2.91 -15.03
C HIS A 55 -1.44 3.63 -16.35
N SER A 56 -2.45 4.25 -16.97
CA SER A 56 -2.28 5.03 -18.20
C SER A 56 -1.85 6.48 -17.96
N CYS A 57 -2.14 7.06 -16.78
CA CYS A 57 -1.84 8.45 -16.44
C CYS A 57 -1.04 8.57 -15.13
N PRO A 58 0.28 8.31 -15.16
CA PRO A 58 1.12 8.32 -13.96
C PRO A 58 1.27 9.69 -13.30
N ASP A 59 1.11 10.79 -14.06
CA ASP A 59 1.07 12.17 -13.55
C ASP A 59 -0.24 12.49 -12.81
N GLY A 60 -1.29 11.69 -13.01
CA GLY A 60 -2.62 11.88 -12.42
C GLY A 60 -2.74 11.55 -10.93
N TRP A 61 -1.66 11.48 -10.15
CA TRP A 61 -1.68 11.02 -8.75
C TRP A 61 -2.65 11.78 -7.85
N ALA A 62 -2.67 13.12 -7.95
CA ALA A 62 -3.57 13.94 -7.15
C ALA A 62 -5.05 13.65 -7.47
N ALA A 63 -5.37 13.47 -8.75
CA ALA A 63 -6.71 13.10 -9.20
C ALA A 63 -7.07 11.65 -8.81
N PHE A 64 -6.13 10.72 -8.90
CA PHE A 64 -6.29 9.35 -8.38
C PHE A 64 -6.66 9.37 -6.90
N ARG A 65 -5.90 10.08 -6.07
CA ARG A 65 -6.18 10.22 -4.63
C ARG A 65 -7.57 10.77 -4.38
N LYS A 66 -7.97 11.85 -5.07
CA LYS A 66 -9.31 12.45 -4.92
C LYS A 66 -10.43 11.48 -5.29
N ARG A 67 -10.29 10.77 -6.41
CA ARG A 67 -11.27 9.78 -6.87
C ARG A 67 -11.35 8.59 -5.92
N TYR A 68 -10.20 8.08 -5.49
CA TYR A 68 -10.12 6.96 -4.56
C TYR A 68 -10.70 7.29 -3.18
N LEU A 69 -10.45 8.49 -2.63
CA LEU A 69 -11.09 8.93 -1.39
C LEU A 69 -12.61 9.00 -1.51
N LYS A 70 -13.12 9.36 -2.70
CA LYS A 70 -14.57 9.33 -2.97
C LYS A 70 -15.11 7.91 -2.97
N GLU A 71 -14.39 6.94 -3.56
CA GLU A 71 -14.75 5.52 -3.50
C GLU A 71 -14.72 4.96 -2.08
N LEU A 72 -13.75 5.40 -1.26
CA LEU A 72 -13.67 5.05 0.15
C LEU A 72 -14.83 5.58 1.00
N SER A 73 -15.59 6.55 0.48
CA SER A 73 -16.80 7.08 1.14
C SER A 73 -18.05 6.23 0.88
N ASN A 74 -17.96 5.17 0.06
CA ASN A 74 -19.04 4.23 -0.15
C ASN A 74 -19.27 3.37 1.10
N ALA A 75 -20.50 2.88 1.29
CA ALA A 75 -20.88 2.10 2.48
C ALA A 75 -20.01 0.85 2.69
N GLU A 76 -19.71 0.09 1.62
CA GLU A 76 -18.87 -1.11 1.67
C GLU A 76 -17.42 -0.80 2.07
N ALA A 77 -16.86 0.27 1.49
CA ALA A 77 -15.51 0.72 1.82
C ALA A 77 -15.43 1.30 3.24
N ALA A 78 -16.49 1.98 3.71
CA ALA A 78 -16.58 2.51 5.06
C ALA A 78 -16.63 1.38 6.11
N ASP A 79 -17.37 0.30 5.87
CA ASP A 79 -17.38 -0.89 6.72
C ASP A 79 -15.99 -1.57 6.76
N ALA A 80 -15.34 -1.69 5.60
CA ALA A 80 -13.99 -2.21 5.53
C ALA A 80 -12.96 -1.29 6.22
N LEU A 81 -13.13 0.03 6.14
CA LEU A 81 -12.31 0.99 6.88
C LEU A 81 -12.50 0.80 8.38
N ALA A 82 -13.74 0.65 8.87
CA ALA A 82 -14.03 0.40 10.28
C ALA A 82 -13.34 -0.89 10.77
N LYS A 83 -13.36 -1.97 9.97
CA LYS A 83 -12.59 -3.19 10.24
C LYS A 83 -11.09 -2.92 10.30
N LEU A 84 -10.54 -2.14 9.37
CA LEU A 84 -9.14 -1.76 9.37
C LEU A 84 -8.76 -0.97 10.64
N TYR A 85 -9.61 -0.04 11.07
CA TYR A 85 -9.45 0.70 12.32
C TYR A 85 -9.48 -0.23 13.54
N HIS A 86 -10.35 -1.24 13.54
CA HIS A 86 -10.39 -2.22 14.61
C HIS A 86 -9.09 -3.03 14.72
N PHE A 87 -8.54 -3.47 13.57
CA PHE A 87 -7.22 -4.11 13.53
C PHE A 87 -6.10 -3.17 14.01
N ALA A 88 -6.20 -1.90 13.66
CA ALA A 88 -5.25 -0.88 14.08
C ALA A 88 -5.32 -0.63 15.59
N ALA A 89 -6.52 -0.51 16.16
CA ALA A 89 -6.74 -0.25 17.58
C ALA A 89 -6.35 -1.43 18.48
N GLY A 90 -6.58 -2.66 18.02
CA GLY A 90 -6.28 -3.88 18.79
C GLY A 90 -4.80 -4.28 18.80
N ARG A 91 -3.92 -3.63 18.03
CA ARG A 91 -2.54 -4.09 17.82
C ARG A 91 -1.52 -2.95 17.90
N LYS A 92 -0.29 -3.28 18.31
CA LYS A 92 0.81 -2.30 18.41
C LYS A 92 1.29 -1.74 17.05
N LYS A 93 1.05 -2.48 15.96
CA LYS A 93 1.50 -2.12 14.61
C LYS A 93 0.61 -2.76 13.54
N LEU A 94 0.35 -2.01 12.47
CA LEU A 94 -0.41 -2.42 11.30
C LEU A 94 0.47 -2.30 10.05
N THR A 95 0.50 -3.34 9.24
CA THR A 95 1.18 -3.38 7.95
C THR A 95 0.16 -3.62 6.84
N LEU A 96 -0.01 -2.62 5.98
CA LEU A 96 -0.84 -2.68 4.79
C LEU A 96 -0.06 -3.34 3.67
N LEU A 97 -0.61 -4.42 3.14
CA LEU A 97 -0.01 -5.20 2.07
C LEU A 97 -0.62 -4.85 0.72
N PHE A 98 0.24 -4.67 -0.27
CA PHE A 98 -0.14 -4.39 -1.66
C PHE A 98 0.72 -5.19 -2.66
N ALA A 99 0.19 -5.35 -3.87
CA ALA A 99 0.77 -6.11 -4.98
C ALA A 99 1.23 -5.21 -6.13
N ALA A 100 0.87 -3.91 -6.11
CA ALA A 100 1.30 -2.95 -7.12
C ALA A 100 2.83 -2.88 -7.24
N LYS A 101 3.32 -2.62 -8.47
CA LYS A 101 4.76 -2.43 -8.73
C LYS A 101 5.28 -1.11 -8.15
N ASN A 102 4.44 -0.07 -8.10
CA ASN A 102 4.81 1.23 -7.56
C ASN A 102 4.63 1.28 -6.05
N GLU A 103 5.73 1.50 -5.34
CA GLU A 103 5.76 1.55 -3.87
C GLU A 103 5.43 2.93 -3.32
N GLN A 104 5.67 3.98 -4.11
CA GLN A 104 5.47 5.37 -3.69
C GLN A 104 4.06 5.90 -4.01
N ARG A 105 3.44 5.39 -5.09
CA ARG A 105 2.13 5.82 -5.59
C ARG A 105 1.20 4.62 -5.72
N ASN A 106 0.57 4.23 -4.61
CA ASN A 106 -0.38 3.12 -4.55
C ASN A 106 -1.51 3.39 -3.55
N ASN A 107 -2.55 2.56 -3.62
CA ASN A 107 -3.68 2.53 -2.69
C ASN A 107 -3.26 2.42 -1.21
N ALA A 108 -2.30 1.55 -0.88
CA ALA A 108 -1.85 1.37 0.49
C ALA A 108 -1.20 2.63 1.09
N VAL A 109 -0.49 3.44 0.27
CA VAL A 109 0.06 4.74 0.68
C VAL A 109 -1.06 5.73 0.99
N VAL A 110 -2.13 5.76 0.19
CA VAL A 110 -3.28 6.64 0.48
C VAL A 110 -3.99 6.21 1.76
N LEU A 111 -4.17 4.89 1.98
CA LEU A 111 -4.76 4.38 3.22
C LEU A 111 -3.88 4.65 4.44
N LYS A 112 -2.55 4.51 4.31
CA LYS A 112 -1.59 4.90 5.33
C LYS A 112 -1.75 6.38 5.67
N ASP A 113 -1.78 7.25 4.66
CA ASP A 113 -1.96 8.69 4.84
C ASP A 113 -3.33 9.02 5.46
N LEU A 114 -4.37 8.25 5.17
CA LEU A 114 -5.70 8.41 5.79
C LEU A 114 -5.68 8.03 7.28
N LEU A 115 -5.02 6.93 7.64
CA LEU A 115 -4.87 6.46 9.02
C LEU A 115 -3.94 7.37 9.85
N GLU A 116 -2.91 7.92 9.23
CA GLU A 116 -1.97 8.86 9.87
C GLU A 116 -2.49 10.29 9.87
N GLY A 117 -3.23 10.70 8.84
CA GLY A 117 -3.75 12.05 8.59
C GLY A 117 -4.82 12.52 9.57
N MET A 118 -5.47 11.61 10.31
CA MET A 118 -6.27 11.98 11.49
C MET A 118 -5.41 12.51 12.66
N ARG A 119 -4.08 12.44 12.58
CA ARG A 119 -3.16 12.94 13.61
C ARG A 119 -2.07 13.86 13.03
N LYS A 120 -2.51 14.96 12.40
CA LYS A 120 -1.79 16.20 12.03
C LYS A 120 -0.58 16.07 11.06
N PRO A 121 -0.42 17.02 10.11
CA PRO A 121 0.84 17.26 9.41
C PRO A 121 1.70 18.29 10.17
N PRO A 122 2.93 18.62 9.72
CA PRO A 122 3.96 17.81 9.07
C PRO A 122 5.14 17.61 10.02
N THR A 123 5.90 16.53 9.92
CA THR A 123 7.27 16.54 10.44
C THR A 123 8.16 15.89 9.40
N GLY A 124 9.06 16.70 8.87
CA GLY A 124 10.07 16.27 7.93
C GLY A 124 10.83 15.08 8.52
N THR A 125 10.74 13.96 7.84
CA THR A 125 11.81 12.97 7.85
C THR A 125 11.87 12.43 6.43
N GLY A 126 12.95 12.82 5.76
CA GLY A 126 13.31 12.36 4.43
C GLY A 126 13.62 10.86 4.37
N PRO A 127 14.21 10.43 3.25
CA PRO A 127 13.96 9.15 2.61
C PRO A 127 14.60 7.98 3.35
N GLY A 128 13.83 6.91 3.57
CA GLY A 128 14.26 5.72 4.31
C GLY A 128 13.80 4.42 3.65
N ALA A 129 14.04 4.25 2.35
CA ALA A 129 14.05 2.94 1.71
C ALA A 129 15.26 2.84 0.77
N ALA A 130 16.44 2.83 1.39
CA ALA A 130 17.67 2.40 0.75
C ALA A 130 17.62 0.88 0.54
N GLY A 131 17.17 0.45 -0.63
CA GLY A 131 17.38 -0.89 -1.17
C GLY A 131 18.19 -0.80 -2.46
N LYS A 132 19.52 -0.85 -2.34
CA LYS A 132 20.49 -0.79 -3.45
C LYS A 132 20.12 -1.76 -4.58
N ALA A 133 19.99 -1.25 -5.81
CA ALA A 133 20.31 -1.99 -7.02
C ALA A 133 21.29 -1.15 -7.85
N ARG A 134 22.58 -1.31 -7.53
CA ARG A 134 23.68 -0.87 -8.39
C ARG A 134 23.64 -1.74 -9.65
N GLN A 135 23.25 -1.18 -10.78
CA GLN A 135 23.62 -1.76 -12.08
C GLN A 135 24.98 -1.16 -12.47
N PRO A 136 26.06 -1.95 -12.60
CA PRO A 136 27.28 -1.44 -13.21
C PRO A 136 27.04 -1.19 -14.70
N LYS A 137 27.23 0.06 -15.13
CA LYS A 137 27.38 0.45 -16.54
C LYS A 137 28.54 -0.35 -17.15
N VAL A 138 28.26 -1.23 -18.11
CA VAL A 138 29.28 -1.68 -19.06
C VAL A 138 29.48 -0.54 -20.06
N MET A 139 30.53 0.25 -19.84
CA MET A 139 31.07 1.17 -20.84
C MET A 139 32.33 0.51 -21.41
N ARG A 140 32.16 -0.29 -22.49
CA ARG A 140 33.29 -0.66 -23.34
C ARG A 140 33.54 0.49 -24.30
N MET A 141 34.56 1.28 -24.01
CA MET A 141 35.16 2.21 -24.97
C MET A 141 36.32 1.49 -25.68
N ARG A 142 36.37 1.75 -26.98
CA ARG A 142 37.29 1.28 -28.02
C ARG A 142 38.78 1.45 -27.67
N ARG A 143 39.60 0.58 -28.25
CA ARG A 143 40.73 0.99 -29.08
C ARG A 143 40.59 0.29 -30.42
#